data_AF-A0A139MZG4-F1
#
_entry.id   AF-A0A139MZG4-F1
#
_cell.length_a   1.000
_cell.length_b   1.000
_cell.length_c   1.000
_cell.angle_alpha   90.00
_cell.angle_beta   90.00
_cell.angle_gamma   90.00
#
_symmetry.space_group_name_H-M   'P 1'
#
loop_
_entity.id
_entity.type
_entity.pdbx_description
1 polymer ?
#
loop_
_entity_poly.entity_id
_entity_poly.type
_entity_poly.pdbx_seq_one_letter_code
_entity_poly.pdbx_strand_id
1 'polypeptide(L)' 'MSKKDKKIEIQIADSKVTLGADQFDGYTLSIGKKVIGEIAEFDGQFAIIKNGNVESLYKRLEKAVETLIETYNLGK' A
#
# COMPACT_ATOMS: atom_id res chain seq x y z
N MET A 1 -18.74 16.76 22.99
CA MET A 1 -17.51 16.21 22.39
C MET A 1 -17.55 16.51 20.88
N SER A 2 -16.78 17.47 20.38
CA SER A 2 -16.66 17.66 18.93
C SER A 2 -15.90 16.47 18.36
N LYS A 3 -16.57 15.64 17.56
CA LYS A 3 -15.89 14.71 16.63
C LYS A 3 -15.01 15.58 15.74
N LYS A 4 -13.72 15.64 16.00
CA LYS A 4 -12.76 16.20 15.04
C LYS A 4 -12.82 15.27 13.82
N ASP A 5 -13.29 15.78 12.69
CA ASP A 5 -13.13 15.10 11.41
C ASP A 5 -11.63 14.88 11.19
N LYS A 6 -11.17 13.64 11.39
CA LYS A 6 -9.83 13.24 11.02
C LYS A 6 -9.81 13.14 9.50
N LYS A 7 -9.40 14.22 8.83
CA LYS A 7 -9.05 14.15 7.41
C LYS A 7 -7.84 13.24 7.28
N ILE A 8 -7.99 12.13 6.57
CA ILE A 8 -6.92 11.19 6.29
C ILE A 8 -6.43 11.54 4.88
N GLU A 9 -5.19 11.99 4.79
CA GLU A 9 -4.51 12.21 3.52
C GLU A 9 -3.73 10.93 3.18
N ILE A 10 -4.00 10.39 2.00
CA ILE A 10 -3.34 9.20 1.47
C ILE A 10 -2.49 9.66 0.31
N GLN A 11 -1.21 9.32 0.35
CA GLN A 11 -0.25 9.64 -0.70
C GLN A 11 0.23 8.34 -1.33
N ILE A 12 0.27 8.34 -2.65
CA ILE A 12 0.83 7.27 -3.47
C ILE A 12 2.03 7.87 -4.19
N ALA A 13 3.18 7.23 -4.09
CA ALA A 13 4.39 7.64 -4.79
C ALA A 13 4.99 6.46 -5.53
N ASP A 14 5.47 6.69 -6.75
CA ASP A 14 6.26 5.71 -7.49
C ASP A 14 7.51 5.34 -6.68
N SER A 15 7.78 4.04 -6.57
CA SER A 15 8.87 3.52 -5.76
C SER A 15 9.36 2.18 -6.30
N LYS A 16 10.60 1.83 -5.96
CA LYS A 16 11.16 0.53 -6.27
C LYS A 16 11.00 -0.40 -5.08
N VAL A 17 10.13 -1.40 -5.22
CA VAL A 17 9.79 -2.34 -4.17
C VAL A 17 10.67 -3.58 -4.27
N THR A 18 11.27 -3.98 -3.15
CA THR A 18 12.14 -5.18 -3.12
C THR A 18 11.33 -6.39 -2.69
N LEU A 19 11.34 -7.44 -3.49
CA LEU A 19 10.71 -8.72 -3.19
C LEU A 19 11.80 -9.82 -3.22
N GLY A 20 12.16 -10.33 -2.04
CA GLY A 20 13.27 -11.26 -1.92
C GLY A 20 14.60 -10.62 -2.35
N ALA A 21 15.18 -11.10 -3.45
CA ALA A 21 16.43 -10.57 -4.02
C ALA A 21 16.21 -9.65 -5.22
N ASP A 22 14.97 -9.58 -5.73
CA ASP A 22 14.61 -8.85 -6.93
C ASP A 22 13.95 -7.51 -6.59
N GLN A 23 14.11 -6.54 -7.48
CA GLN A 23 13.53 -5.20 -7.33
C GLN A 23 12.55 -4.95 -8.47
N PHE A 24 11.33 -4.58 -8.10
CA PHE A 24 10.22 -4.32 -9.02
C PHE A 24 9.85 -2.84 -8.97
N ASP A 25 9.41 -2.32 -10.11
CA ASP A 25 8.74 -1.02 -10.12
C ASP A 25 7.39 -1.15 -9.41
N GLY A 26 6.92 -0.07 -8.83
CA GLY A 26 5.73 -0.12 -7.99
C GLY A 26 5.46 1.20 -7.28
N TYR A 27 4.76 1.09 -6.16
CA TYR A 27 4.21 2.22 -5.43
C TYR A 27 4.39 2.04 -3.93
N THR A 28 4.71 3.12 -3.24
CA THR A 28 4.64 3.18 -1.78
C THR A 28 3.39 3.95 -1.39
N LEU A 29 2.60 3.33 -0.50
CA LEU A 29 1.38 3.93 0.04
C LEU A 29 1.65 4.48 1.43
N SER A 30 1.35 5.75 1.64
CA SER A 30 1.56 6.41 2.93
C SER A 30 0.32 7.19 3.38
N ILE A 31 0.13 7.25 4.69
CA ILE A 31 -0.89 8.05 5.34
C ILE A 31 -0.20 9.08 6.22
N GLY A 32 -0.27 10.34 5.81
CA GLY A 32 0.53 11.42 6.39
C GLY A 32 2.03 11.12 6.31
N LYS A 33 2.68 10.88 7.45
CA LYS A 33 4.13 10.58 7.52
C LYS A 33 4.45 9.09 7.63
N LYS A 34 3.45 8.21 7.64
CA LYS A 34 3.64 6.78 7.89
C LYS A 34 3.41 6.00 6.61
N VAL A 35 4.39 5.18 6.22
CA VAL A 35 4.21 4.18 5.16
C VAL A 35 3.31 3.07 5.70
N ILE A 36 2.24 2.77 4.97
CA ILE A 36 1.24 1.77 5.34
C ILE A 36 1.40 0.47 4.54
N GLY A 37 2.07 0.54 3.39
CA GLY A 37 2.44 -0.63 2.61
C GLY A 37 3.15 -0.26 1.31
N GLU A 38 3.63 -1.28 0.63
CA GLU A 38 4.30 -1.19 -0.66
C GLU A 38 3.54 -2.08 -1.65
N ILE A 39 3.49 -1.67 -2.91
CA ILE A 39 2.82 -2.38 -3.99
C ILE A 39 3.85 -2.57 -5.10
N ALA A 40 4.21 -3.81 -5.42
CA ALA A 40 5.01 -4.11 -6.60
C ALA A 40 4.09 -4.28 -7.82
N GLU A 41 4.45 -3.66 -8.94
CA GLU A 41 3.83 -3.88 -10.23
C GLU A 41 4.67 -4.87 -11.04
N PHE A 42 4.04 -5.95 -11.47
CA PHE A 42 4.65 -6.90 -12.39
C PHE A 42 3.57 -7.57 -13.25
N ASP A 43 3.86 -7.75 -14.54
CA ASP A 43 2.98 -8.46 -15.49
C ASP A 43 1.52 -7.96 -15.51
N GLY A 44 1.33 -6.64 -15.34
CA GLY A 44 -0.01 -6.01 -15.27
C GLY A 44 -0.80 -6.36 -14.00
N GLN A 45 -0.12 -6.86 -12.97
CA GLN A 45 -0.65 -7.17 -11.65
C GLN A 45 0.02 -6.32 -10.58
N PHE A 46 -0.68 -6.14 -9.48
CA PHE A 46 -0.27 -5.33 -8.33
C PHE A 46 -0.21 -6.23 -7.10
N ALA A 47 1.00 -6.49 -6.62
CA ALA A 47 1.25 -7.28 -5.42
C ALA A 47 1.48 -6.37 -4.22
N ILE A 48 0.70 -6.54 -3.16
CA ILE A 48 0.99 -5.92 -1.87
C ILE A 48 2.19 -6.63 -1.26
N ILE A 49 3.24 -5.87 -0.97
CA ILE A 49 4.47 -6.36 -0.35
C ILE A 49 4.53 -5.93 1.10
N LYS A 50 4.84 -6.89 1.97
CA LYS A 50 4.99 -6.67 3.40
C LYS A 50 6.12 -7.54 3.93
N ASN A 51 7.09 -6.90 4.58
CA ASN A 51 8.30 -7.56 5.07
C ASN A 51 9.00 -8.39 3.97
N GLY A 52 9.05 -7.88 2.74
CA GLY A 52 9.70 -8.53 1.60
C GLY A 52 8.97 -9.74 1.01
N ASN A 53 7.72 -10.01 1.42
CA ASN A 53 6.89 -11.09 0.90
C ASN A 53 5.61 -10.55 0.27
N VAL A 54 5.09 -11.26 -0.73
CA VAL A 54 3.76 -10.97 -1.32
C VAL A 54 2.70 -11.37 -0.31
N GLU A 55 1.97 -10.39 0.21
CA GLU A 55 0.82 -10.61 1.09
C GLU A 55 -0.43 -10.93 0.27
N SER A 56 -0.63 -10.22 -0.84
CA SER A 56 -1.79 -10.39 -1.73
C SER A 56 -1.51 -9.85 -3.13
N LEU A 57 -2.23 -10.35 -4.13
CA LEU A 57 -2.06 -10.01 -5.54
C LEU A 57 -3.40 -9.58 -6.15
N TYR A 58 -3.40 -8.48 -6.88
CA TYR A 58 -4.58 -7.89 -7.49
C TYR A 58 -4.34 -7.57 -8.97
N LYS A 59 -5.41 -7.59 -9.76
CA LYS A 59 -5.37 -7.15 -11.17
C LYS A 59 -5.47 -5.63 -11.36
N ARG A 60 -5.75 -4.89 -10.28
CA ARG A 60 -6.02 -3.45 -10.30
C ARG A 60 -5.37 -2.78 -9.10
N LEU A 61 -4.70 -1.65 -9.34
CA LEU A 61 -4.04 -0.87 -8.32
C LEU A 61 -5.02 -0.40 -7.25
N GLU A 62 -6.21 0.05 -7.66
CA GLU A 62 -7.23 0.56 -6.74
C GLU A 62 -7.64 -0.47 -5.70
N LYS A 63 -7.69 -1.75 -6.09
CA LYS A 63 -8.05 -2.83 -5.17
C LYS A 63 -6.94 -3.11 -4.16
N ALA A 64 -5.67 -3.06 -4.59
CA ALA A 64 -4.53 -3.20 -3.70
C ALA A 64 -4.47 -2.04 -2.69
N VAL A 65 -4.69 -0.81 -3.17
CA VAL A 65 -4.74 0.39 -2.33
C VAL A 65 -5.89 0.32 -1.33
N GLU A 66 -7.10 -0.06 -1.75
CA GLU A 66 -8.26 -0.24 -0.88
C GLU A 66 -7.97 -1.24 0.25
N THR A 67 -7.41 -2.40 -0.08
CA THR A 67 -7.06 -3.42 0.93
C THR A 67 -5.98 -2.92 1.90
N LEU A 68 -4.98 -2.17 1.43
CA LEU A 68 -3.98 -1.56 2.32
C LEU A 68 -4.62 -0.58 3.30
N ILE A 69 -5.60 0.21 2.86
CA ILE A 69 -6.31 1.16 3.71
C ILE A 69 -7.22 0.44 4.71
N GLU A 70 -7.99 -0.56 4.27
CA GLU A 70 -8.84 -1.38 5.14
C GLU A 70 -8.03 -2.09 6.23
N THR A 71 -6.88 -2.64 5.85
CA THR A 71 -5.95 -3.32 6.76
C THR A 71 -5.22 -2.34 7.67
N TYR A 72 -5.03 -1.08 7.23
CA TYR A 72 -4.50 0.00 8.05
C TYR A 72 -5.54 0.50 9.05
N ASN A 73 -5.81 -0.36 10.02
CA ASN A 73 -6.28 -0.07 11.37
C ASN A 73 -7.35 1.03 11.50
N LEU A 74 -8.50 0.83 10.85
CA LEU A 74 -9.79 1.26 11.41
C LEU A 74 -10.19 0.39 12.63
N GLY A 75 -9.45 -0.67 12.92
CA GLY A 75 -9.67 -1.61 14.03
C GLY A 75 -8.77 -1.38 15.25
N LYS A 76 -8.82 -0.21 15.89
CA LYS A 76 -8.68 -0.07 17.35
C LYS A 76 -9.10 1.32 17.83
#